data_AF-A0AAU4K280-F1
#
_entry.id   AF-A0AAU4K280-F1
#
_cell.length_a   1.000
_cell.length_b   1.000
_cell.length_c   1.000
_cell.angle_alpha   90.00
_cell.angle_beta   90.00
_cell.angle_gamma   90.00
#
_symmetry.space_group_name_H-M   'P 1'
#
loop_
_entity.id
_entity.type
_entity.pdbx_description
1 polymer ?
#
loop_
_entity_poly.entity_id
_entity_poly.type
_entity_poly.pdbx_seq_one_letter_code
_entity_poly.pdbx_strand_id
1 'polypeptide(L)'
;MSFPTRDRTATATVTADPSSDVAPVTTPLPSTTTVTAVVPAAGGNSGGTGSGGSDNDAGCAPNIGTAAAATRDAARIPQPEHNGSWRAYNAGGAWCRGLSWIELDRAGALAPVRERQLLIYHDGHFQGTGIRCEAERGQYVLATSPDAITVQYTYVDPTNPAQQHSQGGVGKVDVTFRWNGSHVVMDGTLPYAFTEGKC
;
A
#
# COMPACT_ATOMS: atom_id res chain seq x y z
N MET A 1 -71.22 1.86 10.57
CA MET A 1 -70.65 1.07 9.45
C MET A 1 -69.18 0.90 9.76
N SER A 2 -68.79 -0.28 10.24
CA SER A 2 -67.43 -0.58 10.72
C SER A 2 -66.81 -1.64 9.81
N PHE A 3 -65.63 -1.35 9.27
CA PHE A 3 -64.84 -2.29 8.49
C PHE A 3 -63.75 -2.89 9.39
N PRO A 4 -63.59 -4.23 9.46
CA PRO A 4 -62.54 -4.85 10.26
C PRO A 4 -61.20 -4.86 9.51
N THR A 5 -60.16 -4.39 10.19
CA THR A 5 -58.76 -4.48 9.80
C THR A 5 -58.30 -5.94 9.88
N ARG A 6 -57.83 -6.52 8.77
CA ARG A 6 -57.17 -7.84 8.76
C ARG A 6 -55.76 -7.69 9.30
N ASP A 7 -55.55 -8.09 10.55
CA ASP A 7 -54.23 -8.40 11.08
C ASP A 7 -53.85 -9.81 10.59
N ARG A 8 -52.82 -9.92 9.75
CA ARG A 8 -52.29 -11.21 9.29
C ARG A 8 -51.04 -11.53 10.10
N THR A 9 -51.24 -12.11 11.27
CA THR A 9 -50.19 -12.80 12.02
C THR A 9 -49.90 -14.13 11.32
N ALA A 10 -48.71 -14.27 10.72
CA ALA A 10 -48.24 -15.55 10.20
C ALA A 10 -47.44 -16.27 11.29
N THR A 11 -48.04 -17.31 11.88
CA THR A 11 -47.35 -18.25 12.76
C THR A 11 -46.58 -19.25 11.90
N ALA A 12 -45.25 -19.24 11.96
CA ALA A 12 -44.43 -20.27 11.36
C ALA A 12 -44.07 -21.32 12.41
N THR A 13 -44.55 -22.54 12.21
CA THR A 13 -44.23 -23.72 13.02
C THR A 13 -42.82 -24.21 12.64
N VAL A 14 -41.93 -24.32 13.62
CA VAL A 14 -40.60 -24.93 13.45
C VAL A 14 -40.76 -26.44 13.60
N THR A 15 -40.58 -27.18 12.52
CA THR A 15 -40.32 -28.63 12.56
C THR A 15 -38.82 -28.82 12.51
N ALA A 16 -38.23 -29.31 13.59
CA ALA A 16 -36.82 -29.72 13.63
C ALA A 16 -36.69 -31.11 12.98
N ASP A 17 -35.82 -31.22 11.99
CA ASP A 17 -35.37 -32.50 11.43
C ASP A 17 -33.95 -32.79 11.97
N PRO A 18 -33.68 -33.95 12.60
CA PRO A 18 -32.37 -34.24 13.14
C PRO A 18 -31.45 -34.91 12.09
N SER A 19 -30.21 -34.46 12.09
CA SER A 19 -29.01 -35.14 11.57
C SER A 19 -28.75 -35.09 10.07
N SER A 20 -27.76 -34.27 9.69
CA SER A 20 -26.67 -34.70 8.83
C SER A 20 -25.40 -33.94 9.20
N ASP A 21 -24.30 -34.67 9.29
CA ASP A 21 -22.97 -34.32 9.77
C ASP A 21 -22.49 -32.90 9.45
N VAL A 22 -22.13 -32.17 10.51
CA VAL A 22 -21.27 -30.99 10.40
C VAL A 22 -19.84 -31.50 10.22
N ALA A 23 -19.36 -31.55 8.98
CA ALA A 23 -17.93 -31.59 8.72
C ALA A 23 -17.30 -30.29 9.27
N PRO A 24 -16.14 -30.35 9.95
CA PRO A 24 -15.50 -29.15 10.47
C PRO A 24 -15.16 -28.21 9.31
N VAL A 25 -15.68 -26.99 9.36
CA VAL A 25 -15.24 -25.90 8.51
C VAL A 25 -13.80 -25.58 8.89
N THR A 26 -12.84 -26.14 8.14
CA THR A 26 -11.46 -25.69 8.16
C THR A 26 -11.42 -24.31 7.50
N THR A 27 -11.42 -23.28 8.33
CA THR A 27 -11.03 -21.93 7.90
C THR A 27 -9.66 -22.03 7.23
N PRO A 28 -9.50 -21.68 5.94
CA PRO A 28 -8.18 -21.67 5.32
C PRO A 28 -7.32 -20.66 6.07
N LEU A 29 -6.13 -21.13 6.50
CA LEU A 29 -5.12 -20.30 7.13
C LEU A 29 -4.80 -19.11 6.20
N PRO A 30 -4.71 -17.86 6.70
CA PRO A 30 -4.32 -16.74 5.85
C PRO A 30 -2.93 -17.01 5.27
N SER A 31 -2.86 -17.17 3.95
CA SER A 31 -1.60 -17.28 3.22
C SER A 31 -0.84 -15.97 3.36
N THR A 32 0.28 -16.01 4.08
CA THR A 32 1.20 -14.87 4.19
C THR A 32 2.02 -14.83 2.91
N THR A 33 1.70 -13.94 1.98
CA THR A 33 2.51 -13.72 0.78
C THR A 33 3.68 -12.81 1.14
N THR A 34 4.86 -13.40 1.32
CA THR A 34 6.10 -12.63 1.50
C THR A 34 6.46 -11.98 0.17
N VAL A 35 6.22 -10.67 0.02
CA VAL A 35 6.71 -9.91 -1.13
C VAL A 35 8.19 -9.60 -0.90
N THR A 36 9.08 -10.35 -1.55
CA THR A 36 10.50 -10.00 -1.60
C THR A 36 10.69 -8.84 -2.57
N ALA A 37 11.14 -7.69 -2.07
CA ALA A 37 11.56 -6.58 -2.92
C ALA A 37 12.70 -7.03 -3.85
N VAL A 38 12.56 -6.79 -5.15
CA VAL A 38 13.62 -7.05 -6.13
C VAL A 38 14.57 -5.85 -6.14
N VAL A 39 15.73 -6.01 -5.51
CA VAL A 39 16.86 -5.07 -5.64
C VAL A 39 17.68 -5.50 -6.87
N PRO A 40 17.84 -4.68 -7.92
CA PRO A 40 18.86 -4.93 -8.94
C PRO A 40 20.24 -4.91 -8.27
N ALA A 41 21.05 -5.94 -8.51
CA ALA A 41 22.38 -6.06 -7.92
C ALA A 41 23.22 -4.79 -8.18
N ALA A 42 23.67 -4.16 -7.09
CA ALA A 42 24.68 -3.12 -7.18
C ALA A 42 25.99 -3.80 -7.60
N GLY A 43 26.50 -3.45 -8.78
CA GLY A 43 27.81 -3.89 -9.24
C GLY A 43 28.87 -3.49 -8.22
N GLY A 44 29.58 -4.49 -7.70
CA GLY A 44 30.68 -4.28 -6.77
C GLY A 44 31.87 -3.62 -7.49
N ASN A 45 32.43 -2.60 -6.86
CA ASN A 45 33.81 -2.21 -7.13
C ASN A 45 34.49 -1.91 -5.79
N SER A 46 35.37 -2.83 -5.37
CA SER A 46 36.22 -2.67 -4.20
C SER A 46 37.44 -1.84 -4.58
N GLY A 47 37.76 -0.80 -3.81
CA GLY A 47 39.04 -0.12 -3.91
C GLY A 47 39.16 1.16 -3.08
N GLY A 48 40.00 1.12 -2.04
CA GLY A 48 40.81 2.28 -1.64
C GLY A 48 40.42 3.03 -0.38
N THR A 49 41.22 2.83 0.68
CA THR A 49 41.31 3.52 1.97
C THR A 49 41.61 5.04 1.91
N GLY A 50 41.07 5.80 2.87
CA GLY A 50 41.52 7.14 3.25
C GLY A 50 40.77 7.72 4.45
N SER A 51 41.44 7.84 5.60
CA SER A 51 40.93 8.42 6.85
C SER A 51 40.68 9.93 6.78
N GLY A 52 39.69 10.42 7.54
CA GLY A 52 39.73 11.76 8.14
C GLY A 52 38.40 12.48 8.21
N GLY A 53 38.00 12.84 9.43
CA GLY A 53 37.22 14.06 9.68
C GLY A 53 35.72 13.88 9.80
N SER A 54 35.25 13.96 11.04
CA SER A 54 33.89 14.21 11.47
C SER A 54 33.21 15.30 10.62
N ASP A 55 32.12 14.94 9.94
CA ASP A 55 30.91 15.73 9.66
C ASP A 55 29.92 14.86 8.84
N ASN A 56 29.59 13.66 9.34
CA ASN A 56 28.65 12.73 8.68
C ASN A 56 27.18 13.05 9.00
N ASP A 57 26.80 14.33 8.99
CA ASP A 57 25.40 14.76 9.13
C ASP A 57 24.94 15.67 7.97
N ALA A 58 25.82 15.95 7.00
CA ALA A 58 25.47 16.71 5.80
C ALA A 58 24.55 15.96 4.82
N GLY A 59 24.41 14.63 4.96
CA GLY A 59 23.57 13.78 4.11
C GLY A 59 22.14 13.58 4.60
N CYS A 60 21.78 14.20 5.73
CA CYS A 60 20.68 13.76 6.57
C CYS A 60 19.45 14.68 6.57
N ALA A 61 19.52 15.80 5.84
CA ALA A 61 18.44 16.77 5.78
C ALA A 61 17.40 16.42 4.70
N PRO A 62 16.08 16.47 5.00
CA PRO A 62 14.99 16.11 4.09
C PRO A 62 14.84 17.01 2.84
N ASN A 63 15.71 18.01 2.65
CA ASN A 63 15.53 19.06 1.66
C ASN A 63 16.58 19.12 0.54
N ILE A 64 17.70 18.36 0.63
CA ILE A 64 18.71 18.34 -0.44
C ILE A 64 18.60 17.06 -1.31
N GLY A 65 17.83 16.07 -0.85
CA GLY A 65 17.77 14.76 -1.49
C GLY A 65 16.40 14.29 -1.98
N THR A 66 15.26 14.83 -1.54
CA THR A 66 13.95 14.19 -1.83
C THR A 66 13.57 14.24 -3.31
N ALA A 67 13.67 15.40 -3.98
CA ALA A 67 13.40 15.48 -5.42
C ALA A 67 14.46 14.74 -6.27
N ALA A 68 15.73 14.81 -5.90
CA ALA A 68 16.81 14.12 -6.60
C ALA A 68 16.75 12.59 -6.40
N ALA A 69 16.45 12.14 -5.17
CA ALA A 69 16.24 10.75 -4.83
C ALA A 69 15.00 10.20 -5.51
N ALA A 70 13.89 10.94 -5.50
CA ALA A 70 12.70 10.59 -6.25
C ALA A 70 13.01 10.45 -7.74
N THR A 71 13.70 11.42 -8.35
CA THR A 71 14.07 11.34 -9.78
C THR A 71 14.95 10.13 -10.08
N ARG A 72 15.98 9.89 -9.25
CA ARG A 72 16.90 8.76 -9.41
C ARG A 72 16.20 7.42 -9.23
N ASP A 73 15.41 7.27 -8.17
CA ASP A 73 14.82 5.99 -7.79
C ASP A 73 13.52 5.70 -8.53
N ALA A 74 12.76 6.72 -8.93
CA ALA A 74 11.59 6.54 -9.80
C ALA A 74 11.96 6.05 -11.20
N ALA A 75 13.20 6.29 -11.66
CA ALA A 75 13.72 5.71 -12.90
C ALA A 75 14.00 4.19 -12.79
N ARG A 76 14.00 3.63 -11.56
CA ARG A 76 14.28 2.21 -11.28
C ARG A 76 13.01 1.37 -11.11
N ILE A 77 11.84 2.00 -11.16
CA ILE A 77 10.53 1.33 -11.02
C ILE A 77 9.76 1.39 -12.35
N PRO A 78 8.75 0.53 -12.55
CA PRO A 78 7.85 0.62 -13.70
C PRO A 78 7.27 2.03 -13.82
N GLN A 79 7.26 2.56 -15.05
CA GLN A 79 6.62 3.84 -15.33
C GLN A 79 5.08 3.68 -15.33
N PRO A 80 4.33 4.77 -15.09
CA PRO A 80 2.87 4.71 -15.03
C PRO A 80 2.24 4.16 -16.33
N GLU A 81 1.15 3.40 -16.22
CA GLU A 81 0.55 2.68 -17.36
C GLU A 81 0.09 3.63 -18.49
N HIS A 82 -0.41 4.82 -18.16
CA HIS A 82 -1.02 5.74 -19.12
C HIS A 82 -0.04 6.71 -19.79
N ASN A 83 1.21 6.30 -19.99
CA ASN A 83 2.31 7.13 -20.49
C ASN A 83 2.53 8.40 -19.64
N GLY A 84 3.60 8.41 -18.87
CA GLY A 84 3.96 9.56 -18.04
C GLY A 84 5.26 9.32 -17.30
N SER A 85 5.62 10.29 -16.47
CA SER A 85 6.70 10.14 -15.50
C SER A 85 6.14 10.24 -14.10
N TRP A 86 6.78 9.56 -13.17
CA TRP A 86 6.55 9.79 -11.76
C TRP A 86 7.07 11.17 -11.35
N ARG A 87 6.30 11.85 -10.51
CA ARG A 87 6.67 13.10 -9.88
C ARG A 87 6.45 12.96 -8.37
N ALA A 88 7.43 13.38 -7.58
CA ALA A 88 7.24 13.48 -6.14
C ALA A 88 6.33 14.65 -5.79
N TYR A 89 5.35 14.41 -4.93
CA TYR A 89 4.45 15.46 -4.42
C TYR A 89 4.47 15.57 -2.89
N ASN A 90 4.93 14.55 -2.17
CA ASN A 90 5.00 14.53 -0.72
C ASN A 90 6.10 13.59 -0.23
N ALA A 91 6.64 13.84 0.96
CA ALA A 91 7.69 13.04 1.56
C ALA A 91 7.71 13.18 3.08
N GLY A 92 8.21 12.17 3.79
CA GLY A 92 8.27 12.21 5.26
C GLY A 92 9.08 11.07 5.87
N GLY A 93 9.11 11.03 7.21
CA GLY A 93 9.78 9.99 8.00
C GLY A 93 11.20 10.34 8.47
N ALA A 94 11.93 9.33 8.93
CA ALA A 94 13.20 9.43 9.64
C ALA A 94 14.40 9.12 8.72
N TRP A 95 14.71 10.04 7.80
CA TRP A 95 15.74 9.88 6.76
C TRP A 95 17.12 9.41 7.24
N CYS A 96 17.50 9.72 8.47
CA CYS A 96 18.81 9.41 9.04
C CYS A 96 18.90 8.12 9.83
N ARG A 97 17.76 7.68 10.35
CA ARG A 97 17.71 6.65 11.37
C ARG A 97 16.32 6.03 11.41
N GLY A 98 16.08 5.17 10.43
CA GLY A 98 14.83 4.45 10.24
C GLY A 98 14.17 4.71 8.89
N LEU A 99 12.88 4.43 8.85
CA LEU A 99 12.06 4.48 7.67
C LEU A 99 11.69 5.91 7.27
N SER A 100 11.84 6.19 5.97
CA SER A 100 11.32 7.37 5.31
C SER A 100 10.65 7.00 3.99
N TRP A 101 9.90 7.94 3.42
CA TRP A 101 9.10 7.68 2.24
C TRP A 101 8.97 8.91 1.34
N ILE A 102 8.66 8.64 0.07
CA ILE A 102 8.27 9.65 -0.91
C ILE A 102 7.01 9.14 -1.61
N GLU A 103 5.96 9.95 -1.61
CA GLU A 103 4.77 9.71 -2.43
C GLU A 103 4.98 10.31 -3.82
N LEU A 104 4.72 9.47 -4.83
CA LEU A 104 4.76 9.81 -6.24
C LEU A 104 3.34 9.89 -6.81
N ASP A 105 3.11 10.83 -7.72
CA ASP A 105 1.96 10.86 -8.61
C ASP A 105 2.43 10.81 -10.07
N ARG A 106 1.58 10.34 -10.99
CA ARG A 106 1.87 10.54 -12.41
C ARG A 106 1.81 12.04 -12.72
N ALA A 107 2.86 12.55 -13.34
CA ALA A 107 2.92 13.91 -13.85
C ALA A 107 1.77 14.17 -14.84
N GLY A 108 0.96 15.19 -14.56
CA GLY A 108 -0.19 15.54 -15.39
C GLY A 108 -1.45 14.69 -15.14
N ALA A 109 -1.47 13.81 -14.14
CA ALA A 109 -2.67 13.09 -13.76
C ALA A 109 -3.80 14.06 -13.33
N LEU A 110 -4.95 13.93 -13.98
CA LEU A 110 -6.16 14.67 -13.63
C LEU A 110 -7.04 13.82 -12.72
N ALA A 111 -7.66 14.46 -11.73
CA ALA A 111 -8.71 13.81 -10.97
C ALA A 111 -9.76 13.25 -11.94
N PRO A 112 -10.22 12.01 -11.72
CA PRO A 112 -10.14 11.29 -10.46
C PRO A 112 -9.08 10.19 -10.39
N VAL A 113 -8.50 9.80 -11.52
CA VAL A 113 -7.43 8.81 -11.58
C VAL A 113 -6.14 9.47 -11.13
N ARG A 114 -5.63 9.02 -9.99
CA ARG A 114 -4.37 9.49 -9.42
C ARG A 114 -3.51 8.26 -9.20
N GLU A 115 -2.91 7.80 -10.29
CA GLU A 115 -1.83 6.82 -10.26
C GLU A 115 -0.79 7.31 -9.28
N ARG A 116 -0.57 6.50 -8.25
CA ARG A 116 0.35 6.79 -7.17
C ARG A 116 1.27 5.62 -6.94
N GLN A 117 2.45 5.95 -6.46
CA GLN A 117 3.41 4.98 -5.96
C GLN A 117 4.04 5.51 -4.67
N LEU A 118 4.49 4.60 -3.82
CA LEU A 118 5.24 4.94 -2.61
C LEU A 118 6.67 4.42 -2.77
N LEU A 119 7.66 5.30 -2.67
CA LEU A 119 9.05 4.90 -2.49
C LEU A 119 9.33 4.79 -0.99
N ILE A 120 9.97 3.70 -0.57
CA ILE A 120 10.34 3.46 0.83
C ILE A 120 11.86 3.43 0.94
N TYR A 121 12.36 4.06 2.01
CA TYR A 121 13.76 4.19 2.34
C TYR A 121 14.00 3.75 3.78
N HIS A 122 15.21 3.29 4.07
CA HIS A 122 15.71 3.05 5.42
C HIS A 122 17.11 3.66 5.52
N ASP A 123 17.33 4.53 6.51
CA ASP A 123 18.59 5.29 6.68
C ASP A 123 19.04 5.99 5.38
N GLY A 124 18.07 6.53 4.62
CA GLY A 124 18.32 7.24 3.36
C GLY A 124 18.56 6.34 2.14
N HIS A 125 18.61 5.01 2.34
CA HIS A 125 18.81 4.04 1.27
C HIS A 125 17.48 3.51 0.73
N PHE A 126 17.32 3.53 -0.60
CA PHE A 126 16.11 3.06 -1.27
C PHE A 126 15.92 1.55 -1.07
N GLN A 127 14.76 1.17 -0.51
CA GLN A 127 14.39 -0.21 -0.22
C GLN A 127 13.42 -0.81 -1.24
N GLY A 128 12.75 0.02 -2.03
CA GLY A 128 11.78 -0.41 -3.02
C GLY A 128 10.50 0.41 -2.97
N THR A 129 9.47 -0.11 -3.61
CA THR A 129 8.12 0.47 -3.55
C THR A 129 7.28 -0.16 -2.45
N GLY A 130 6.23 0.53 -2.00
CA GLY A 130 5.24 -0.07 -1.10
C GLY A 130 4.52 -1.25 -1.73
N ILE A 131 4.10 -1.11 -2.98
CA ILE A 131 3.41 -2.16 -3.74
C ILE A 131 4.06 -2.30 -5.13
N ARG A 132 3.95 -3.49 -5.73
CA ARG A 132 4.57 -3.77 -7.05
C ARG A 132 3.85 -3.08 -8.20
N CYS A 133 2.53 -3.05 -8.11
CA CYS A 133 1.62 -2.33 -9.00
C CYS A 133 1.54 -0.85 -8.60
N GLU A 134 0.91 -0.02 -9.42
CA GLU A 134 0.55 1.36 -9.04
C GLU A 134 -0.85 1.44 -8.41
N ALA A 135 -1.07 2.40 -7.52
CA ALA A 135 -2.38 2.66 -6.94
C ALA A 135 -3.15 3.65 -7.81
N GLU A 136 -4.20 3.22 -8.52
CA GLU A 136 -4.94 4.08 -9.44
C GLU A 136 -5.91 5.07 -8.78
N ARG A 137 -6.32 4.79 -7.54
CA ARG A 137 -7.34 5.56 -6.82
C ARG A 137 -6.71 6.43 -5.74
N GLY A 138 -6.40 5.82 -4.60
CA GLY A 138 -5.91 6.53 -3.43
C GLY A 138 -4.86 5.73 -2.69
N GLN A 139 -3.78 6.43 -2.34
CA GLN A 139 -2.71 5.98 -1.47
C GLN A 139 -2.41 7.15 -0.55
N TYR A 140 -2.45 6.91 0.76
CA TYR A 140 -2.26 7.93 1.76
C TYR A 140 -1.41 7.38 2.91
N VAL A 141 -0.27 8.00 3.19
CA VAL A 141 0.46 7.69 4.42
C VAL A 141 -0.31 8.23 5.62
N LEU A 142 -0.75 7.32 6.51
CA LEU A 142 -1.52 7.66 7.70
C LEU A 142 -0.61 7.94 8.91
N ALA A 143 0.45 7.15 9.06
CA ALA A 143 1.35 7.24 10.20
C ALA A 143 2.77 6.82 9.80
N THR A 144 3.76 7.40 10.47
CA THR A 144 5.17 7.07 10.26
C THR A 144 5.90 7.07 11.59
N SER A 145 6.77 6.07 11.76
CA SER A 145 7.72 5.91 12.85
C SER A 145 9.05 5.41 12.29
N PRO A 146 10.14 5.38 13.07
CA PRO A 146 11.43 4.88 12.59
C PRO A 146 11.38 3.43 12.06
N ASP A 147 10.48 2.58 12.54
CA ASP A 147 10.45 1.16 12.15
C ASP A 147 9.20 0.78 11.34
N ALA A 148 8.24 1.70 11.16
CA ALA A 148 6.99 1.42 10.48
C ALA A 148 6.38 2.62 9.73
N ILE A 149 5.82 2.37 8.54
CA ILE A 149 5.00 3.30 7.76
C ILE A 149 3.62 2.65 7.54
N THR A 150 2.54 3.28 7.97
CA THR A 150 1.18 2.78 7.72
C THR A 150 0.54 3.56 6.59
N VAL A 151 -0.02 2.84 5.62
CA VAL A 151 -0.54 3.38 4.36
C VAL A 151 -1.96 2.88 4.15
N GLN A 152 -2.87 3.81 3.87
CA GLN A 152 -4.22 3.51 3.43
C GLN A 152 -4.27 3.49 1.91
N TYR A 153 -4.72 2.36 1.37
CA TYR A 153 -5.10 2.23 -0.02
C TYR A 153 -6.61 2.29 -0.15
N THR A 154 -7.08 2.98 -1.18
CA THR A 154 -8.50 3.02 -1.53
C THR A 154 -8.74 2.27 -2.83
N TYR A 155 -9.89 1.61 -2.95
CA TYR A 155 -10.28 0.85 -4.12
C TYR A 155 -11.79 0.96 -4.35
N VAL A 156 -12.22 0.58 -5.55
CA VAL A 156 -13.64 0.39 -5.86
C VAL A 156 -14.00 -1.03 -5.47
N ASP A 157 -14.97 -1.19 -4.56
CA ASP A 157 -15.53 -2.51 -4.29
C ASP A 157 -16.53 -2.86 -5.41
N PRO A 158 -16.22 -3.85 -6.27
CA PRO A 158 -17.09 -4.22 -7.38
C PRO A 158 -18.41 -4.84 -6.90
N THR A 159 -18.47 -5.34 -5.66
CA THR A 159 -19.67 -5.97 -5.09
C THR A 159 -20.66 -4.95 -4.51
N ASN A 160 -20.26 -3.68 -4.42
CA ASN A 160 -21.10 -2.60 -3.91
C ASN A 160 -21.54 -1.67 -5.06
N PRO A 161 -22.80 -1.74 -5.53
CA PRO A 161 -23.28 -0.94 -6.65
C PRO A 161 -23.17 0.59 -6.44
N ALA A 162 -23.26 1.05 -5.19
CA ALA A 162 -23.09 2.46 -4.87
C ALA A 162 -21.64 2.95 -5.03
N GLN A 163 -20.68 2.02 -5.05
CA GLN A 163 -19.25 2.30 -5.16
C GLN A 163 -18.73 2.20 -6.59
N GLN A 164 -19.42 1.47 -7.46
CA GLN A 164 -19.01 1.23 -8.86
C GLN A 164 -18.86 2.54 -9.67
N HIS A 165 -19.58 3.59 -9.30
CA HIS A 165 -19.49 4.91 -9.94
C HIS A 165 -18.70 5.93 -9.10
N SER A 166 -18.15 5.52 -7.95
CA SER A 166 -17.36 6.40 -7.10
C SER A 166 -15.95 6.56 -7.69
N GLN A 167 -15.69 7.78 -8.13
CA GLN A 167 -14.43 8.18 -8.73
C GLN A 167 -13.25 8.13 -7.74
N GLY A 168 -13.51 8.17 -6.43
CA GLY A 168 -12.46 8.22 -5.40
C GLY A 168 -12.01 6.88 -4.84
N GLY A 169 -12.67 5.77 -5.19
CA GLY A 169 -12.60 4.56 -4.37
C GLY A 169 -13.26 4.80 -2.99
N VAL A 170 -13.76 3.75 -2.38
CA VAL A 170 -14.65 3.83 -1.20
C VAL A 170 -14.38 2.67 -0.26
N GLY A 171 -13.99 1.52 -0.82
CA GLY A 171 -13.22 0.53 -0.10
C GLY A 171 -11.90 1.12 0.39
N LYS A 172 -11.51 0.75 1.60
CA LYS A 172 -10.27 1.16 2.25
C LYS A 172 -9.58 -0.07 2.81
N VAL A 173 -8.26 -0.11 2.70
CA VAL A 173 -7.42 -1.11 3.36
C VAL A 173 -6.18 -0.41 3.88
N ASP A 174 -5.84 -0.68 5.13
CA ASP A 174 -4.63 -0.16 5.75
C ASP A 174 -3.60 -1.29 5.82
N VAL A 175 -2.38 -0.98 5.42
CA VAL A 175 -1.24 -1.91 5.47
C VAL A 175 -0.06 -1.21 6.10
N THR A 176 0.82 -1.98 6.75
CA THR A 176 1.97 -1.41 7.44
C THR A 176 3.26 -1.97 6.88
N PHE A 177 4.13 -1.11 6.39
CA PHE A 177 5.48 -1.45 5.98
C PHE A 177 6.41 -1.35 7.18
N ARG A 178 7.13 -2.43 7.51
CA ARG A 178 8.01 -2.50 8.68
C ARG A 178 9.42 -2.91 8.30
N TRP A 179 10.39 -2.35 9.02
CA TRP A 179 11.76 -2.83 8.96
C TRP A 179 11.90 -4.09 9.81
N ASN A 180 12.40 -5.19 9.23
CA ASN A 180 12.64 -6.45 9.96
C ASN A 180 14.09 -6.64 10.42
N GLY A 181 14.93 -5.61 10.27
CA GLY A 181 16.38 -5.69 10.51
C GLY A 181 17.23 -5.83 9.24
N SER A 182 16.62 -6.16 8.09
CA SER A 182 17.36 -6.35 6.82
C SER A 182 16.66 -5.78 5.59
N HIS A 183 15.33 -5.80 5.55
CA HIS A 183 14.53 -5.25 4.47
C HIS A 183 13.17 -4.82 5.00
N VAL A 184 12.42 -4.10 4.17
CA VAL A 184 11.05 -3.71 4.45
C VAL A 184 10.11 -4.86 4.11
N VAL A 185 9.23 -5.21 5.05
CA VAL A 185 8.16 -6.20 4.88
C VAL A 185 6.81 -5.52 5.03
N MET A 186 5.81 -6.00 4.29
CA MET A 186 4.44 -5.52 4.38
C MET A 186 3.63 -6.42 5.31
N ASP A 187 3.13 -5.85 6.40
CA ASP A 187 2.13 -6.45 7.28
C ASP A 187 0.73 -6.11 6.74
N GLY A 188 -0.08 -7.14 6.50
CA GLY A 188 -1.41 -7.02 5.90
C GLY A 188 -1.46 -7.55 4.47
N THR A 189 -2.62 -7.43 3.82
CA THR A 189 -2.82 -7.92 2.45
C THR A 189 -3.78 -6.99 1.72
N LEU A 190 -3.48 -6.70 0.46
CA LEU A 190 -4.37 -5.94 -0.39
C LEU A 190 -5.46 -6.86 -0.95
N PRO A 191 -6.74 -6.43 -0.97
CA PRO A 191 -7.81 -7.24 -1.53
C PRO A 191 -7.64 -7.41 -3.05
N TYR A 192 -8.20 -8.48 -3.59
CA TYR A 192 -8.22 -8.70 -5.04
C TYR A 192 -8.84 -7.52 -5.80
N ALA A 193 -9.88 -6.90 -5.24
CA ALA A 193 -10.51 -5.69 -5.79
C ALA A 193 -9.57 -4.48 -5.91
N PHE A 194 -8.46 -4.46 -5.16
CA PHE A 194 -7.38 -3.48 -5.34
C PHE A 194 -6.33 -3.98 -6.32
N THR A 195 -5.88 -5.23 -6.16
CA THR A 195 -4.70 -5.73 -6.88
C THR A 195 -4.98 -6.15 -8.32
N GLU A 196 -6.18 -6.64 -8.61
CA GLU A 196 -6.54 -7.30 -9.88
C GLU A 196 -5.54 -8.39 -10.32
N GLY A 197 -4.79 -8.97 -9.37
CA GLY A 197 -3.70 -9.93 -9.67
C GLY A 197 -2.43 -9.32 -10.27
N LYS A 198 -2.29 -7.98 -10.29
CA LYS A 198 -1.14 -7.25 -10.82
C LYS A 198 -0.07 -6.92 -9.75
N CYS A 199 -0.40 -7.17 -8.49
CA CYS A 199 0.46 -7.00 -7.31
C CYS A 199 0.75 -8.40 -6.72
#